data_AF-A0A3D5AJ35-F1
#
_entry.id   AF-A0A3D5AJ35-F1
#
_cell.length_a   1.000
_cell.length_b   1.000
_cell.length_c   1.000
_cell.angle_alpha   90.00
_cell.angle_beta   90.00
_cell.angle_gamma   90.00
#
_symmetry.space_group_name_H-M   'P 1'
#
loop_
_entity.id
_entity.type
_entity.pdbx_description
1 polymer ?
#
loop_
_entity_poly.entity_id
_entity_poly.type
_entity_poly.pdbx_seq_one_letter_code
_entity_poly.pdbx_strand_id
1 'polypeptide(L)' 'MKRTSCRPKIVVKADGRGVVAHAGARLLVDLADATGLAKAMSDELGSLRQRQTGHDPGRVVLDLAVM' A
#
# COMPACT_ATOMS: atom_id res chain seq x y z
N MET A 1 16.87 -10.78 -0.03
CA MET A 1 15.86 -9.76 0.34
C MET A 1 14.77 -9.75 -0.72
N LYS A 2 13.57 -10.30 -0.43
CA LYS A 2 12.42 -10.08 -1.31
C LYS A 2 11.94 -8.65 -1.04
N ARG A 3 12.20 -7.74 -1.98
CA ARG A 3 11.56 -6.42 -1.95
C ARG A 3 10.11 -6.65 -2.34
N THR A 4 9.18 -6.13 -1.56
CA THR A 4 7.79 -5.99 -1.98
C THR A 4 7.86 -5.15 -3.25
N SER A 5 7.63 -5.76 -4.41
CA SER A 5 7.82 -5.09 -5.70
C SER A 5 6.93 -3.86 -5.77
N CYS A 6 7.37 -2.83 -6.51
CA CYS A 6 6.51 -1.70 -6.84
C CYS A 6 5.21 -2.24 -7.41
N ARG A 7 4.08 -1.78 -6.85
CA ARG A 7 2.78 -2.17 -7.39
C ARG A 7 2.71 -1.62 -8.81
N PRO A 8 2.27 -2.41 -9.80
CA PRO A 8 2.08 -1.86 -11.14
C PRO A 8 1.13 -0.67 -11.06
N LYS A 9 1.39 0.36 -11.87
CA LYS A 9 0.54 1.54 -11.96
C LYS A 9 -0.84 1.09 -12.45
N ILE A 10 -1.86 1.23 -11.62
CA ILE A 10 -3.22 0.86 -11.98
C ILE A 10 -3.91 2.09 -12.57
N VAL A 11 -4.41 1.97 -13.79
CA VAL A 11 -5.25 2.99 -14.41
C VAL A 11 -6.71 2.58 -14.16
N VAL A 12 -7.41 3.35 -13.33
CA VAL A 12 -8.82 3.11 -13.01
C VAL A 12 -9.71 3.81 -14.03
N LYS A 13 -10.66 3.08 -14.62
CA LYS A 13 -11.83 3.64 -15.31
C LYS A 13 -13.09 3.38 -14.45
N ALA A 14 -14.01 4.34 -14.43
CA ALA A 14 -15.19 4.34 -13.56
C ALA A 14 -16.41 3.59 -14.13
N ASP A 15 -16.23 2.76 -15.17
CA ASP A 15 -17.30 2.18 -15.99
C ASP A 15 -17.76 0.77 -15.55
N GLY A 16 -17.14 0.18 -14.52
CA GLY A 16 -17.51 -1.15 -14.00
C GLY A 16 -18.29 -1.11 -12.67
N ARG A 17 -19.41 -1.84 -12.59
CA ARG A 17 -20.15 -2.05 -11.33
C ARG A 17 -19.26 -2.84 -10.35
N GLY A 18 -19.00 -2.29 -9.16
CA GLY A 18 -18.09 -2.88 -8.15
C GLY A 18 -16.61 -2.48 -8.30
N VAL A 19 -16.21 -1.88 -9.43
CA VAL A 19 -14.84 -1.37 -9.63
C VAL A 19 -14.56 -0.15 -8.76
N VAL A 20 -15.58 0.68 -8.50
CA VAL A 20 -15.46 1.90 -7.68
C VAL A 20 -14.96 1.60 -6.25
N ALA A 21 -15.34 0.47 -5.65
CA ALA A 21 -14.89 0.12 -4.29
C ALA A 21 -13.40 -0.28 -4.26
N HIS A 22 -12.97 -1.19 -5.15
CA HIS A 22 -11.57 -1.60 -5.25
C HIS A 22 -10.65 -0.50 -5.78
N ALA A 23 -11.17 0.34 -6.68
CA ALA A 23 -10.47 1.51 -7.17
C ALA A 23 -10.31 2.59 -6.10
N GLY A 24 -11.34 2.86 -5.30
CA GLY A 24 -11.27 3.79 -4.18
C GLY A 24 -10.23 3.35 -3.15
N ALA A 25 -10.27 2.07 -2.78
CA ALA A 25 -9.24 1.43 -1.98
C ALA A 25 -7.83 1.64 -2.56
N ARG A 26 -7.68 1.42 -3.87
CA ARG A 26 -6.40 1.59 -4.53
C ARG A 26 -5.91 3.04 -4.58
N LEU A 27 -6.81 4.00 -4.84
CA LEU A 27 -6.51 5.42 -4.86
C LEU A 27 -6.02 5.92 -3.50
N LEU A 28 -6.58 5.41 -2.40
CA LEU A 28 -6.12 5.76 -1.06
C LEU A 28 -4.69 5.28 -0.80
N VAL A 29 -4.33 4.07 -1.26
CA VAL A 29 -2.95 3.58 -1.15
C VAL A 29 -2.00 4.36 -2.06
N ASP A 30 -2.39 4.67 -3.29
CA ASP A 30 -1.56 5.47 -4.20
C ASP A 30 -1.39 6.91 -3.67
N LEU A 31 -2.38 7.48 -2.98
CA LEU A 31 -2.28 8.76 -2.27
C LEU A 31 -1.29 8.68 -1.10
N ALA A 32 -1.31 7.60 -0.32
CA ALA A 32 -0.37 7.39 0.78
C ALA A 32 1.08 7.20 0.28
N ASP A 33 1.27 6.56 -0.88
CA ASP A 33 2.57 6.49 -1.56
C ASP A 33 2.99 7.88 -2.06
N ALA A 34 2.09 8.64 -2.70
CA ALA A 34 2.38 9.97 -3.26
C ALA A 34 2.69 11.04 -2.20
N THR A 35 2.05 10.95 -1.03
CA THR A 35 2.28 11.85 0.11
C THR A 35 3.49 11.46 0.96
N GLY A 36 4.09 10.29 0.70
CA GLY A 36 5.20 9.76 1.50
C GLY A 36 4.76 9.13 2.83
N LEU A 37 3.47 9.07 3.13
CA LEU A 37 2.92 8.43 4.33
C LEU A 37 3.34 6.96 4.42
N ALA A 38 3.30 6.23 3.29
CA ALA A 38 3.75 4.84 3.22
C ALA A 38 5.21 4.68 3.68
N LYS A 39 6.08 5.58 3.23
CA LYS A 39 7.51 5.57 3.58
C LYS A 39 7.73 5.91 5.05
N ALA A 40 7.05 6.94 5.55
CA ALA A 40 7.12 7.33 6.96
C ALA A 40 6.69 6.17 7.88
N MET A 41 5.60 5.48 7.53
CA MET A 41 5.16 4.30 8.27
C MET A 41 6.18 3.16 8.19
N SER A 42 6.81 2.92 7.04
CA SER A 42 7.85 1.88 6.93
C SER A 42 9.10 2.19 7.76
N ASP A 43 9.48 3.46 7.86
CA ASP A 43 10.62 3.90 8.66
C ASP A 43 10.32 3.74 10.16
N GLU A 44 9.15 4.21 10.63
CA GLU A 44 8.73 4.09 12.04
C GLU A 44 8.52 2.62 12.46
N LEU A 45 7.80 1.85 11.64
CA LEU A 45 7.53 0.43 11.88
C LEU A 45 8.76 -0.46 11.61
N GLY A 46 9.82 0.09 11.00
CA GLY A 46 11.06 -0.62 10.75
C GLY A 46 11.71 -1.15 12.03
N SER A 47 11.52 -0.45 13.14
CA SER A 47 11.99 -0.85 14.49
C SER A 47 11.26 -2.07 15.05
N LEU A 48 9.99 -2.27 14.67
CA LEU A 48 9.15 -3.41 15.08
C LEU A 48 9.35 -4.64 14.18
N ARG A 49 10.22 -4.53 13.18
CA ARG A 49 10.42 -5.56 12.17
C ARG A 49 11.10 -6.79 12.76
N GLN A 50 10.35 -7.89 12.88
CA GLN A 50 10.99 -9.19 13.07
C GLN A 50 11.85 -9.53 11.85
N ARG A 51 13.07 -10.01 12.12
CA ARG A 51 14.18 -10.23 11.17
C ARG A 51 13.87 -11.14 9.97
N GLN A 52 12.65 -11.69 9.88
CA GLN A 52 12.22 -12.65 8.85
C GLN A 52 11.05 -12.17 7.98
N THR A 53 10.50 -10.96 8.18
CA THR A 53 9.35 -10.51 7.36
C THR A 53 9.82 -9.95 6.01
N GLY A 54 9.47 -10.65 4.92
CA GLY A 54 9.73 -10.20 3.54
C GLY A 54 8.82 -9.06 3.06
N HIS A 55 7.89 -8.62 3.91
CA HIS A 55 6.94 -7.56 3.61
C HIS A 55 7.42 -6.22 4.19
N ASP A 56 7.09 -5.14 3.48
CA ASP A 56 7.27 -3.78 3.94
C ASP A 56 6.14 -3.40 4.91
N PRO A 57 6.44 -3.05 6.18
CA PRO A 57 5.41 -2.90 7.21
C PRO A 57 4.47 -1.71 6.96
N GLY A 58 4.97 -0.59 6.42
CA GLY A 58 4.12 0.55 6.04
C GLY A 58 3.09 0.16 4.98
N ARG A 59 3.51 -0.61 3.96
CA ARG A 59 2.59 -1.17 2.96
C ARG A 59 1.54 -2.11 3.52
N VAL A 60 1.92 -2.98 4.47
CA VAL A 60 0.98 -3.91 5.10
C VAL A 60 -0.08 -3.16 5.89
N VAL A 61 0.30 -2.15 6.67
CA VAL A 61 -0.68 -1.38 7.47
C VAL A 61 -1.61 -0.56 6.57
N LEU A 62 -1.11 0.01 5.47
CA LEU A 62 -1.95 0.71 4.51
C LEU A 62 -2.97 -0.21 3.83
N ASP A 63 -2.59 -1.44 3.50
CA ASP A 63 -3.53 -2.42 2.93
C ASP A 63 -4.58 -2.86 3.95
N LEU A 64 -4.19 -3.02 5.23
CA LEU A 64 -5.10 -3.34 6.33
C LEU A 64 -6.09 -2.22 6.62
N ALA A 65 -5.68 -0.95 6.48
CA ALA A 65 -6.57 0.20 6.75
C ALA A 65 -7.67 0.38 5.70
N VAL A 66 -7.54 -0.30 4.55
CA VAL A 66 -8.40 -0.14 3.37
C VAL A 66 -9.30 -1.36 3.13
N MET A 67 -9.05 -2.48 3.80
CA MET A 67 -9.84 -3.73 3.75
C MET A 67 -10.82 -3.81 4.92
#